data_AF-A0A1G6RDK7-F1
#
_entry.id   AF-A0A1G6RDK7-F1
#
_cell.length_a   1.000
_cell.length_b   1.000
_cell.length_c   1.000
_cell.angle_alpha   90.00
_cell.angle_beta   90.00
_cell.angle_gamma   90.00
#
_symmetry.space_group_name_H-M   'P 1'
#
loop_
_entity.id
_entity.type
_entity.pdbx_description
1 polymer ?
#
loop_
_entity_poly.entity_id
_entity_poly.type
_entity_poly.pdbx_seq_one_letter_code
_entity_poly.pdbx_strand_id
1 'polypeptide(L)' 'MVERHGHDLTDWVSDVDAVTAGLTLEHSSGPVERHVNRTKMLKRQMYERANVDLLRKRVIHLE' A
#
# COMPACT_ATOMS: atom_id res chain seq x y z
N MET A 1 -11.58 10.39 23.44
CA MET A 1 -11.91 9.02 23.87
C MET A 1 -11.33 8.10 22.79
N VAL A 2 -10.04 7.78 22.88
CA VAL A 2 -9.39 6.84 21.95
C VAL A 2 -9.56 5.48 22.61
N GLU A 3 -10.43 4.66 22.03
CA GLU A 3 -10.52 3.25 22.41
C GLU A 3 -9.15 2.65 22.11
N ARG A 4 -8.35 2.42 23.16
CA ARG A 4 -7.16 1.59 23.05
C ARG A 4 -7.65 0.18 22.77
N HIS A 5 -7.83 -0.15 21.50
CA HIS A 5 -7.81 -1.53 21.05
C HIS A 5 -6.45 -2.08 21.48
N GLY A 6 -6.43 -2.85 22.56
CA GLY A 6 -5.27 -3.67 22.89
C GLY A 6 -5.11 -4.66 21.75
N HIS A 7 -3.96 -4.64 21.08
CA HIS A 7 -3.57 -5.69 20.15
C HIS A 7 -3.61 -7.01 20.91
N ASP A 8 -4.56 -7.87 20.56
CA ASP A 8 -4.67 -9.19 21.13
C ASP A 8 -3.45 -10.03 20.69
N LEU A 9 -3.09 -11.06 21.45
CA LEU A 9 -1.95 -11.92 21.14
C LEU A 9 -2.06 -12.55 19.74
N THR A 10 -3.28 -12.66 19.20
CA THR A 10 -3.56 -13.13 17.84
C THR A 10 -3.07 -12.19 16.74
N ASP A 11 -3.03 -10.87 16.98
CA ASP A 11 -2.54 -9.89 15.99
C ASP A 11 -1.05 -10.09 15.74
N TRP A 12 -0.29 -10.26 16.82
CA TRP A 12 1.15 -10.48 16.76
C TRP A 12 1.51 -11.78 16.05
N VAL A 13 0.75 -12.85 16.30
CA VAL A 13 0.95 -14.13 15.61
C VAL A 13 0.68 -13.97 14.12
N SER A 14 -0.39 -13.26 13.74
CA SER A 14 -0.70 -13.00 12.34
C SER A 14 0.39 -12.19 11.62
N ASP A 15 0.98 -11.20 12.29
CA ASP A 15 2.06 -10.40 11.72
C ASP A 15 3.34 -11.24 11.52
N VAL A 16 3.68 -12.10 12.47
CA VAL A 16 4.83 -13.01 12.36
C VAL A 16 4.64 -14.03 11.23
N ASP A 17 3.44 -14.58 11.10
CA ASP A 17 3.11 -15.53 10.04
C ASP A 17 3.19 -14.87 8.65
N ALA A 18 2.69 -13.63 8.53
CA ALA A 18 2.75 -12.86 7.30
C ALA A 18 4.20 -12.56 6.86
N VAL A 19 5.07 -12.16 7.81
CA VAL A 19 6.49 -11.91 7.52
C VAL A 19 7.20 -13.20 7.13
N THR A 20 6.94 -14.29 7.85
CA THR A 20 7.52 -15.61 7.54
C THR A 20 7.12 -16.08 6.15
N ALA A 21 5.84 -15.97 5.79
CA ALA A 21 5.33 -16.31 4.47
C ALA A 21 5.96 -15.44 3.37
N GLY A 22 6.09 -14.14 3.59
CA GLY A 22 6.71 -13.22 2.63
C GLY A 22 8.20 -13.48 2.36
N LEU A 23 8.91 -14.13 3.28
CA LEU A 23 10.33 -14.49 3.13
C LEU A 23 10.55 -15.92 2.59
N THR A 24 9.57 -16.80 2.74
CA THR A 24 9.70 -18.23 2.43
C THR A 24 8.98 -18.67 1.16
N LEU A 25 7.87 -18.01 0.81
CA LEU A 25 7.11 -18.32 -0.39
C LEU A 25 7.72 -17.62 -1.60
N GLU A 26 7.75 -18.31 -2.74
CA GLU A 26 8.20 -17.73 -4.00
C GLU A 26 7.28 -16.59 -4.50
N HIS A 27 6.04 -16.55 -4.01
CA HIS A 27 5.07 -15.53 -4.33
C HIS A 27 4.88 -14.58 -3.13
N SER A 28 4.96 -13.27 -3.40
CA SER A 28 4.72 -12.22 -2.40
C SER A 28 3.89 -11.08 -2.97
N SER A 29 3.12 -10.41 -2.12
CA SER A 29 2.37 -9.19 -2.48
C SER A 29 3.25 -7.94 -2.63
N GLY A 30 4.53 -8.03 -2.25
CA GLY A 30 5.46 -6.88 -2.21
C GLY A 30 5.53 -6.07 -3.52
N PRO A 31 5.66 -6.71 -4.70
CA PRO A 31 5.61 -5.99 -5.97
C PRO A 31 4.29 -5.24 -6.16
N VAL A 32 3.14 -5.85 -5.86
CA VAL A 32 1.81 -5.23 -6.04
C VAL A 32 1.62 -4.06 -5.07
N GLU A 33 1.99 -4.24 -3.81
CA GLU A 33 1.92 -3.21 -2.78
C GLU A 33 2.77 -1.99 -3.13
N ARG A 34 3.97 -2.20 -3.70
CA ARG A 34 4.83 -1.12 -4.19
C ARG A 34 4.15 -0.31 -5.29
N HIS A 35 3.48 -0.96 -6.24
CA HIS A 35 2.75 -0.27 -7.31
C HIS A 35 1.57 0.54 -6.75
N VAL A 36 0.82 -0.04 -5.81
CA VAL A 36 -0.29 0.65 -5.13
C VAL A 36 0.24 1.86 -4.35
N ASN A 37 1.33 1.71 -3.61
CA ASN A 37 1.93 2.79 -2.83
C ASN A 37 2.44 3.93 -3.73
N ARG A 38 3.07 3.61 -4.86
CA ARG A 38 3.49 4.60 -5.87
C ARG A 38 2.29 5.38 -6.41
N THR A 39 1.20 4.70 -6.74
CA THR A 39 -0.03 5.35 -7.24
C THR A 39 -0.68 6.23 -6.17
N LYS A 40 -0.74 5.77 -4.92
CA LYS A 40 -1.24 6.56 -3.78
C LYS A 40 -0.39 7.81 -3.53
N MET A 41 0.93 7.67 -3.60
CA MET A 41 1.88 8.79 -3.52
C MET A 41 1.64 9.82 -4.62
N LEU A 42 1.55 9.37 -5.88
CA LEU A 42 1.28 10.25 -7.02
C LEU A 42 -0.07 10.96 -6.87
N LYS A 43 -1.11 10.24 -6.46
CA LYS A 43 -2.41 10.83 -6.16
C LYS A 43 -2.30 11.89 -5.07
N ARG A 44 -1.61 11.63 -3.94
CA ARG A 44 -1.47 12.59 -2.83
C ARG A 44 -0.72 13.87 -3.20
N GLN A 45 0.22 13.80 -4.13
CA GLN A 45 0.93 15.00 -4.62
C GLN A 45 0.07 15.87 -5.54
N MET A 46 -1.00 15.32 -6.12
CA MET A 46 -1.71 15.91 -7.26
C MET A 46 -3.18 16.20 -7.03
N TYR A 47 -3.87 15.38 -6.21
CA TYR A 47 -5.27 15.62 -5.88
C TYR A 47 -5.41 17.02 -5.26
N GLU A 48 -6.51 17.71 -5.59
CA GLU A 48 -6.77 19.14 -5.30
C GLU A 48 -5.96 20.17 -6.13
N ARG A 49 -4.82 19.78 -6.70
CA ARG A 49 -3.97 20.68 -7.53
C ARG A 49 -4.03 20.38 -9.03
N ALA A 50 -4.49 19.19 -9.41
CA ALA A 50 -4.47 18.69 -10.78
C ALA A 50 -5.68 17.75 -11.05
N ASN A 51 -6.30 17.87 -12.23
CA ASN A 51 -7.40 17.00 -12.69
C ASN A 51 -6.90 15.55 -12.95
N VAL A 52 -7.81 14.57 -12.95
CA VAL A 52 -7.59 13.13 -13.20
C VAL A 52 -6.77 12.88 -14.47
N ASP A 53 -6.92 13.70 -15.50
CA ASP A 53 -6.17 13.57 -16.76
C ASP A 53 -4.66 13.78 -16.56
N LEU A 54 -4.26 14.65 -15.63
CA LEU A 54 -2.85 14.85 -15.28
C LEU A 54 -2.28 13.66 -14.50
N LEU A 55 -3.12 12.99 -13.70
CA LEU A 55 -2.73 11.76 -13.01
C LEU A 55 -2.50 10.61 -14.02
N ARG A 56 -3.35 10.49 -15.05
CA ARG A 56 -3.17 9.50 -16.12
C ARG A 56 -1.84 9.69 -16.85
N LYS A 57 -1.51 10.91 -17.27
CA LYS A 57 -0.22 11.22 -17.93
C LYS A 57 0.99 10.72 -17.13
N ARG A 58 0.97 10.88 -15.79
CA ARG A 58 2.08 10.45 -14.92
C ARG A 58 2.10 8.96 -14.55
N VAL A 59 0.94 8.29 -14.54
CA VAL A 59 0.85 6.88 -14.17
C VAL A 59 1.12 5.97 -15.37
N ILE A 60 0.55 6.30 -16.53
CA ILE A 60 0.59 5.44 -17.73
C ILE A 60 1.44 6.00 -18.88
N HIS A 61 2.10 7.16 -18.72
CA HIS A 61 2.85 7.85 -19.80
C HIS A 61 2.05 7.98 -21.10
N LEU A 62 0.73 8.08 -20.99
CA LEU A 62 -0.14 8.34 -22.13
C LEU A 62 -0.19 9.85 -22.31
N GLU A 63 0.35 10.37 -23.41
CA GLU A 63 0.27 11.80 -23.75
C GLU A 63 -1.11 12.21 -24.24
#